data_AF-A0A3D3XQY3-F1
#
_entry.id   AF-A0A3D3XQY3-F1
#
_cell.length_a   1.000
_cell.length_b   1.000
_cell.length_c   1.000
_cell.angle_alpha   90.00
_cell.angle_beta   90.00
_cell.angle_gamma   90.00
#
_symmetry.space_group_name_H-M   'P 1'
#
loop_
_entity.id
_entity.type
_entity.pdbx_description
1 polymer ?
#
loop_
_entity_poly.entity_id
_entity_poly.type
_entity_poly.pdbx_seq_one_letter_code
_entity_poly.pdbx_strand_id
1 'polypeptide(L)'
;MEVIIYTDGAASGNPGPGGYGVVMESSSGHRKELSGGFARTTNNRMELLAAIKGLQALKSTGHQVQVVSDSKYVVDAINKGWLKNWVQKGFKDKKNTDLWCKLLPLLERYHPTFTWVKGHNNHSQNERCDALAVAASKGPKLPPDPGYSD
;
A
#
# COMPACT_ATOMS: atom_id res chain seq x y z
N MET A 1 11.04 -4.31 -18.80
CA MET A 1 11.75 -4.40 -17.49
C MET A 1 10.71 -4.65 -16.43
N GLU A 2 11.00 -5.56 -15.51
CA GLU A 2 10.10 -5.91 -14.42
C GLU A 2 10.42 -5.08 -13.17
N VAL A 3 9.38 -4.67 -12.45
CA VAL A 3 9.48 -3.99 -11.15
C VAL A 3 8.55 -4.69 -10.18
N ILE A 4 9.12 -5.20 -9.09
CA ILE A 4 8.37 -5.80 -7.99
C ILE A 4 8.30 -4.78 -6.85
N ILE A 5 7.12 -4.56 -6.34
CA ILE A 5 6.81 -3.60 -5.28
C ILE A 5 6.26 -4.40 -4.10
N TYR A 6 7.06 -4.54 -3.05
CA TYR A 6 6.64 -5.11 -1.78
C TYR A 6 6.08 -4.00 -0.90
N THR A 7 4.98 -4.27 -0.22
CA THR A 7 4.26 -3.26 0.56
C THR A 7 3.71 -3.83 1.86
N ASP A 8 3.80 -3.04 2.92
CA ASP A 8 3.21 -3.34 4.22
C ASP A 8 2.75 -2.06 4.92
N GLY A 9 1.81 -2.18 5.84
CA GLY A 9 1.28 -1.10 6.66
C GLY A 9 1.02 -1.56 8.08
N ALA A 10 1.46 -0.75 9.04
CA ALA A 10 1.32 -1.03 10.46
C ALA A 10 0.62 0.13 11.18
N ALA A 11 -0.23 -0.18 12.15
CA ALA A 11 -0.79 0.80 13.08
C ALA A 11 -0.75 0.29 14.53
N SER A 12 -0.27 1.13 15.45
CA SER A 12 -0.29 0.89 16.89
C SER A 12 -1.63 1.35 17.46
N GLY A 13 -2.62 0.46 17.41
CA GLY A 13 -4.02 0.77 17.69
C GLY A 13 -4.83 0.97 16.41
N ASN A 14 -6.15 0.76 16.46
CA ASN A 14 -7.02 0.84 15.29
C ASN A 14 -8.32 1.61 15.64
N PRO A 15 -8.28 2.95 15.68
CA PRO A 15 -7.23 3.83 15.14
C PRO A 15 -6.06 4.10 16.10
N GLY A 16 -4.92 4.52 15.55
CA GLY A 16 -3.71 4.91 16.30
C GLY A 16 -2.58 5.41 15.39
N PRO A 17 -1.39 5.72 15.95
CA PRO A 17 -0.21 6.04 15.15
C PRO A 17 0.12 4.90 14.19
N GLY A 18 0.32 5.22 12.91
CA GLY A 18 0.57 4.21 11.88
C GLY A 18 1.60 4.64 10.86
N GLY A 19 2.11 3.69 10.09
CA GLY A 19 3.08 3.93 9.05
C GLY A 19 2.97 2.91 7.93
N TYR A 20 3.48 3.28 6.77
CA TYR A 20 3.60 2.41 5.61
C TYR A 20 5.08 2.15 5.29
N GLY A 21 5.35 0.99 4.71
CA GLY A 21 6.65 0.60 4.19
C GLY A 21 6.53 0.06 2.78
N VAL A 22 7.47 0.43 1.92
CA VAL A 22 7.56 -0.05 0.54
C VAL A 22 9.00 -0.37 0.20
N VAL A 23 9.21 -1.53 -0.43
CA VAL A 23 10.47 -1.92 -1.05
C VAL A 23 10.20 -2.17 -2.54
N MET A 24 10.95 -1.50 -3.42
CA MET A 24 10.87 -1.66 -4.86
C MET A 24 12.16 -2.25 -5.38
N GLU A 25 12.05 -3.26 -6.23
CA GLU A 25 13.19 -3.94 -6.87
C GLU A 25 12.94 -4.05 -8.37
N SER A 26 13.91 -3.63 -9.19
CA SER A 26 13.84 -3.76 -10.64
C SER A 26 14.71 -4.92 -11.14
N SER A 27 14.35 -5.49 -12.28
CA SER A 27 15.15 -6.52 -12.94
C SER A 27 16.52 -6.01 -13.44
N SER A 28 16.80 -4.70 -13.33
CA SER A 28 18.12 -4.11 -13.59
C SER A 28 19.00 -3.99 -12.34
N GLY A 29 18.55 -4.52 -11.20
CA GLY A 29 19.26 -4.45 -9.92
C GLY A 29 19.07 -3.13 -9.15
N HIS A 30 18.17 -2.24 -9.57
CA HIS A 30 17.88 -1.03 -8.79
C HIS A 30 16.93 -1.36 -7.64
N ARG A 31 17.24 -0.84 -6.45
CA ARG A 31 16.42 -1.00 -5.25
C ARG A 31 16.08 0.37 -4.65
N LYS A 32 14.85 0.52 -4.19
CA LYS A 32 14.37 1.75 -3.55
C LYS A 32 13.43 1.42 -2.40
N GLU A 33 13.62 2.10 -1.27
CA GLU A 33 12.74 1.97 -0.11
C GLU A 33 11.99 3.29 0.12
N LEU A 34 10.73 3.19 0.55
CA LEU A 34 9.90 4.34 0.94
C LEU A 34 9.19 4.02 2.25
N SER A 35 9.05 5.01 3.11
CA SER A 35 8.21 4.92 4.30
C SER A 35 7.66 6.28 4.68
N GLY A 36 6.62 6.26 5.52
CA GLY A 36 6.00 7.46 6.06
C GLY A 36 5.01 7.09 7.15
N GLY A 37 4.82 7.99 8.12
CA GLY A 37 3.98 7.76 9.29
C GLY A 37 2.95 8.87 9.51
N PHE A 38 1.89 8.54 10.24
CA PHE A 38 0.78 9.42 10.58
C PHE A 38 0.36 9.24 12.04
N ALA A 39 -0.04 10.32 12.69
CA ALA A 39 -0.34 10.35 14.12
C ALA A 39 -1.58 9.52 14.49
N ARG A 40 -2.58 9.46 13.60
CA ARG A 40 -3.83 8.74 13.83
C ARG A 40 -4.39 8.25 12.50
N THR A 41 -4.37 6.94 12.30
CA THR A 41 -4.84 6.24 11.10
C THR A 41 -5.22 4.80 11.46
N THR A 42 -5.44 3.93 10.47
CA THR A 42 -5.78 2.51 10.64
C THR A 42 -4.84 1.62 9.85
N ASN A 43 -4.77 0.33 10.19
CA ASN A 43 -3.93 -0.63 9.47
C ASN A 43 -4.28 -0.68 7.97
N ASN A 44 -5.56 -0.84 7.65
CA ASN A 44 -6.05 -0.93 6.27
C ASN A 44 -5.71 0.34 5.45
N ARG A 45 -5.68 1.52 6.07
CA ARG A 45 -5.28 2.76 5.39
C ARG A 45 -3.78 2.75 5.06
N MET A 46 -2.94 2.28 5.99
CA MET A 46 -1.50 2.20 5.76
C MET A 46 -1.14 1.15 4.71
N GLU A 47 -1.77 -0.03 4.75
CA GLU A 47 -1.60 -1.07 3.74
C GLU A 47 -1.95 -0.54 2.33
N LEU A 48 -3.10 0.13 2.20
CA LEU A 48 -3.54 0.70 0.93
C LEU A 48 -2.65 1.86 0.47
N LEU A 49 -2.20 2.71 1.41
CA LEU A 49 -1.30 3.81 1.11
C LEU A 49 0.08 3.32 0.66
N ALA A 50 0.59 2.22 1.22
CA ALA A 50 1.83 1.59 0.80
C ALA A 50 1.80 1.23 -0.69
N ALA A 51 0.73 0.56 -1.13
CA ALA A 51 0.51 0.23 -2.54
C ALA A 51 0.45 1.48 -3.44
N ILE A 52 -0.28 2.51 -3.02
CA ILE A 52 -0.37 3.78 -3.75
C ILE A 52 1.02 4.42 -3.88
N LYS A 53 1.79 4.50 -2.80
CA LYS A 53 3.11 5.14 -2.78
C LYS A 53 4.13 4.39 -3.63
N GLY A 54 4.10 3.05 -3.62
CA GLY A 54 4.92 2.24 -4.52
C GLY A 54 4.63 2.52 -5.99
N LEU A 55 3.35 2.51 -6.39
CA LEU A 55 2.95 2.79 -7.78
C LEU A 55 3.26 4.23 -8.19
N GLN A 56 3.06 5.22 -7.31
CA GLN A 56 3.39 6.63 -7.56
C GLN A 56 4.90 6.87 -7.77
N ALA A 57 5.76 6.00 -7.25
CA ALA A 57 7.20 6.13 -7.38
C ALA A 57 7.75 5.63 -8.73
N LEU A 58 6.92 4.98 -9.55
CA LEU A 58 7.28 4.55 -10.90
C LEU A 58 7.42 5.74 -11.85
N LYS A 59 8.58 5.84 -12.51
CA LYS A 59 8.91 6.94 -13.42
C LYS A 59 8.40 6.75 -14.85
N SER A 60 8.03 5.52 -15.23
CA SER A 60 7.59 5.16 -16.57
C SER A 60 6.51 4.08 -16.52
N THR A 61 5.65 4.04 -17.53
CA THR A 61 4.59 3.04 -17.71
C THR A 61 5.04 1.81 -18.49
N GLY A 62 6.25 1.80 -19.07
CA GLY A 62 6.79 0.68 -19.84
C GLY A 62 7.29 -0.51 -19.02
N HIS A 63 6.98 -0.56 -17.73
CA HIS A 63 7.40 -1.63 -16.82
C HIS A 63 6.29 -2.65 -16.63
N GLN A 64 6.66 -3.92 -16.53
CA GLN A 64 5.77 -4.94 -15.99
C GLN A 64 5.82 -4.81 -14.46
N VAL A 65 4.70 -4.51 -13.83
CA VAL A 65 4.64 -4.19 -12.40
C VAL A 65 3.90 -5.30 -11.66
N GLN A 66 4.54 -5.81 -10.60
CA GLN A 66 3.91 -6.70 -9.63
C GLN A 66 3.90 -6.01 -8.26
N VAL A 67 2.75 -6.01 -7.59
CA VAL A 67 2.61 -5.58 -6.20
C VAL A 67 2.44 -6.82 -5.32
N VAL A 68 3.30 -6.97 -4.33
CA VAL A 68 3.29 -8.06 -3.36
C VAL A 68 2.91 -7.47 -2.00
N SER A 69 1.83 -7.97 -1.42
CA SER A 69 1.31 -7.50 -0.13
C SER A 69 0.71 -8.65 0.66
N ASP A 70 0.79 -8.58 1.98
CA ASP A 70 0.08 -9.50 2.89
C ASP A 70 -1.33 -9.01 3.27
N SER A 71 -1.68 -7.79 2.88
CA SER A 71 -3.03 -7.25 2.99
C SER A 71 -4.00 -7.98 2.07
N LYS A 72 -4.77 -8.91 2.64
CA LYS A 72 -5.92 -9.48 1.94
C LYS A 72 -6.93 -8.39 1.54
N TYR A 73 -7.07 -7.34 2.35
CA TYR A 73 -7.99 -6.23 2.04
C TYR A 73 -7.63 -5.58 0.71
N VAL A 74 -6.37 -5.25 0.48
CA VAL A 74 -5.91 -4.64 -0.77
C VAL A 74 -5.97 -5.64 -1.92
N VAL A 75 -5.37 -6.83 -1.74
CA VAL A 75 -5.23 -7.80 -2.83
C VAL A 75 -6.58 -8.37 -3.27
N ASP A 76 -7.47 -8.75 -2.34
CA ASP A 76 -8.78 -9.29 -2.69
C ASP A 76 -9.67 -8.21 -3.33
N ALA A 77 -9.59 -6.96 -2.88
CA ALA A 77 -10.40 -5.89 -3.47
C ALA A 77 -10.14 -5.74 -4.98
N ILE A 78 -8.90 -5.98 -5.40
CA ILE A 78 -8.47 -5.90 -6.79
C ILE A 78 -8.74 -7.22 -7.51
N ASN A 79 -8.20 -8.33 -7.00
CA ASN A 79 -8.23 -9.63 -7.68
C ASN A 79 -9.64 -10.24 -7.73
N LYS A 80 -10.45 -10.06 -6.68
CA LYS A 80 -11.84 -10.55 -6.63
C LYS A 80 -12.85 -9.54 -7.18
N GLY A 81 -12.38 -8.41 -7.72
CA GLY A 81 -13.23 -7.42 -8.36
C GLY A 81 -14.14 -6.61 -7.42
N TRP A 82 -13.88 -6.59 -6.11
CA TRP A 82 -14.69 -5.80 -5.17
C TRP A 82 -14.61 -4.30 -5.49
N LEU A 83 -13.42 -3.80 -5.83
CA LEU A 83 -13.20 -2.41 -6.20
C LEU A 83 -14.05 -1.99 -7.41
N LYS A 84 -14.16 -2.86 -8.42
CA LYS A 84 -15.04 -2.62 -9.59
C LYS A 84 -16.49 -2.44 -9.16
N ASN A 85 -16.97 -3.32 -8.27
CA ASN A 85 -18.32 -3.23 -7.72
C ASN A 85 -18.53 -1.96 -6.86
N TRP A 86 -17.50 -1.52 -6.11
CA TRP A 86 -17.58 -0.29 -5.32
C TRP A 86 -17.65 0.95 -6.21
N VAL A 87 -16.85 1.02 -7.28
CA VAL A 87 -16.90 2.11 -8.26
C VAL A 87 -18.27 2.21 -8.91
N GLN A 88 -18.84 1.08 -9.36
CA GLN A 88 -20.19 1.05 -9.96
C GLN A 88 -21.28 1.54 -8.99
N LYS A 89 -21.09 1.33 -7.69
CA LYS A 89 -22.02 1.77 -6.63
C LYS A 89 -21.66 3.14 -6.05
N GLY A 90 -20.71 3.87 -6.65
CA GLY A 90 -20.28 5.18 -6.18
C GLY A 90 -19.67 5.16 -4.76
N PHE A 91 -19.03 4.04 -4.38
CA PHE A 91 -18.46 3.81 -3.04
C PHE A 91 -19.43 3.96 -1.87
N LYS A 92 -20.74 3.77 -2.11
CA LYS A 92 -21.75 3.84 -1.06
C LYS A 92 -21.40 2.91 0.12
N ASP A 93 -21.37 3.49 1.33
CA ASP A 93 -21.05 2.82 2.60
C ASP A 93 -19.67 2.12 2.63
N LYS A 94 -18.69 2.62 1.85
CA LYS A 94 -17.31 2.12 1.86
C LYS A 94 -16.38 3.06 2.60
N LYS A 95 -15.50 2.46 3.41
CA LYS A 95 -14.39 3.13 4.09
C LYS A 95 -13.22 3.31 3.13
N ASN A 96 -12.37 4.30 3.42
CA ASN A 96 -11.12 4.57 2.69
C ASN A 96 -11.32 4.92 1.21
N THR A 97 -12.50 5.43 0.86
CA THR A 97 -12.84 5.84 -0.51
C THR A 97 -11.83 6.84 -1.07
N ASP A 98 -11.31 7.74 -0.24
CA ASP A 98 -10.27 8.70 -0.61
C ASP A 98 -9.00 8.03 -1.14
N LEU A 99 -8.58 6.92 -0.53
CA LEU A 99 -7.40 6.16 -0.95
C LEU A 99 -7.71 5.28 -2.16
N TRP A 100 -8.89 4.65 -2.22
CA TRP A 100 -9.30 3.88 -3.40
C TRP A 100 -9.38 4.75 -4.65
N CYS A 101 -9.95 5.94 -4.54
CA CYS A 101 -9.99 6.92 -5.62
C CYS A 101 -8.58 7.34 -6.09
N LYS A 102 -7.59 7.39 -5.19
CA LYS A 102 -6.19 7.64 -5.55
C LYS A 102 -5.52 6.44 -6.23
N LEU A 103 -5.92 5.23 -5.87
CA LEU A 103 -5.35 4.00 -6.43
C LEU A 103 -5.87 3.71 -7.85
N LEU A 104 -7.16 3.94 -8.11
CA LEU A 104 -7.81 3.66 -9.41
C LEU A 104 -7.01 4.14 -10.64
N PRO A 105 -6.62 5.42 -10.77
CA PRO A 105 -5.86 5.88 -11.94
C PRO A 105 -4.48 5.24 -12.05
N LEU A 106 -3.89 4.75 -10.94
CA LEU A 106 -2.61 4.03 -10.96
C LEU A 106 -2.79 2.61 -11.51
N LEU A 107 -3.92 1.96 -11.19
CA LEU A 107 -4.26 0.65 -11.75
C LEU A 107 -4.48 0.72 -13.27
N GLU A 108 -5.15 1.77 -13.73
CA GLU A 108 -5.35 2.03 -15.16
C GLU A 108 -4.04 2.40 -15.86
N ARG A 109 -3.16 3.16 -15.20
CA ARG A 109 -1.92 3.64 -15.81
C ARG A 109 -0.83 2.58 -15.93
N TYR A 110 -0.68 1.71 -14.92
CA TYR A 110 0.44 0.77 -14.83
C TYR A 110 0.03 -0.69 -15.02
N HIS A 111 -1.27 -1.00 -15.03
CA HIS A 111 -1.80 -2.36 -15.12
C HIS A 111 -1.07 -3.40 -14.24
N PRO A 112 -0.83 -3.10 -12.94
CA PRO A 112 -0.07 -3.98 -12.08
C PRO A 112 -0.82 -5.27 -11.76
N THR A 113 -0.08 -6.36 -11.55
CA THR A 113 -0.61 -7.58 -10.93
C THR A 113 -0.48 -7.49 -9.41
N PHE A 114 -1.41 -8.10 -8.68
CA PHE A 114 -1.36 -8.16 -7.21
C PHE A 114 -1.22 -9.60 -6.74
N THR A 115 -0.21 -9.85 -5.91
CA THR A 115 0.06 -11.15 -5.32
C THR A 115 -0.07 -11.06 -3.81
N TRP A 116 -0.95 -11.88 -3.24
CA TRP A 116 -1.07 -12.03 -1.80
C TRP A 116 0.00 -12.97 -1.30
N VAL A 117 0.71 -12.57 -0.25
CA VAL A 117 1.61 -13.43 0.51
C VAL A 117 1.14 -13.53 1.95
N LYS A 118 1.45 -14.64 2.61
CA LYS A 118 1.17 -14.77 4.04
C LYS A 118 2.22 -13.95 4.81
N GLY A 119 1.77 -13.01 5.64
CA GLY A 119 2.66 -12.26 6.54
C GLY A 119 3.48 -13.19 7.45
N HIS A 120 4.69 -12.76 7.80
CA HIS A 120 5.64 -13.46 8.68
C HIS A 120 6.01 -14.89 8.25
N ASN A 121 6.10 -15.15 6.95
CA ASN A 121 6.52 -16.45 6.40
C ASN A 121 7.93 -16.42 5.78
N ASN A 122 8.89 -15.73 6.42
CA ASN A 122 10.28 -15.55 5.96
C ASN A 122 10.42 -14.86 4.59
N HIS A 123 9.49 -13.98 4.22
CA HIS A 123 9.65 -13.15 3.02
C HIS A 123 10.42 -11.89 3.41
N SER A 124 11.74 -11.89 3.18
CA SER A 124 12.66 -10.84 3.65
C SER A 124 12.26 -9.43 3.21
N GLN A 125 11.72 -9.26 2.00
CA GLN A 125 11.22 -7.97 1.53
C GLN A 125 9.95 -7.50 2.27
N ASN A 126 9.02 -8.40 2.61
CA ASN A 126 7.85 -8.04 3.43
C ASN A 126 8.27 -7.71 4.86
N GLU A 127 9.17 -8.48 5.46
CA GLU A 127 9.74 -8.16 6.79
C GLU A 127 10.44 -6.80 6.79
N ARG A 128 11.11 -6.46 5.69
CA ARG A 128 11.69 -5.13 5.52
C ARG A 128 10.61 -4.05 5.43
N CYS A 129 9.49 -4.30 4.74
CA CYS A 129 8.38 -3.37 4.70
C CYS A 129 7.72 -3.17 6.07
N ASP A 130 7.49 -4.24 6.84
CA ASP A 130 7.01 -4.18 8.23
C ASP A 130 7.94 -3.32 9.09
N ALA A 131 9.25 -3.60 9.05
CA ALA A 131 10.24 -2.84 9.80
C ALA A 131 10.23 -1.35 9.45
N LEU A 132 10.07 -1.01 8.16
CA LEU A 132 9.94 0.37 7.68
C LEU A 132 8.64 1.03 8.18
N ALA A 133 7.52 0.31 8.14
CA ALA A 133 6.21 0.77 8.59
C ALA A 133 6.20 1.03 10.11
N VAL A 134 6.71 0.08 10.90
CA VAL A 134 6.83 0.16 12.36
C VAL A 134 7.79 1.26 12.78
N ALA A 135 8.92 1.43 12.09
CA ALA A 135 9.82 2.54 12.36
C ALA A 135 9.15 3.90 12.09
N ALA A 136 8.41 4.01 10.98
CA ALA A 136 7.71 5.23 10.61
C ALA A 136 6.56 5.57 11.57
N SER A 137 5.83 4.58 12.10
CA SER A 137 4.74 4.80 13.06
C SER A 137 5.21 5.28 14.43
N LYS A 138 6.51 5.16 14.73
CA LYS A 138 7.15 5.62 15.98
C LYS A 138 7.91 6.94 15.82
N GLY A 139 7.86 7.55 14.64
CA GLY A 139 8.57 8.78 14.35
C GLY A 139 8.11 9.94 15.25
N PRO A 140 9.00 10.90 15.58
CA PRO A 140 8.60 12.09 16.32
C PRO A 140 7.74 13.02 15.43
N LYS A 141 6.74 13.68 16.01
CA LYS A 141 5.89 14.69 15.34
C LYS A 141 5.20 14.18 14.06
N LEU A 142 4.53 13.04 14.15
CA LEU A 142 3.79 12.49 13.01
C LEU A 142 2.70 13.46 12.52
N PRO A 143 2.56 13.68 11.21
CA PRO A 143 1.49 14.50 10.67
C PRO A 143 0.13 13.81 10.83
N PRO A 144 -1.00 14.56 10.78
CA PRO A 144 -2.32 13.95 10.70
C PRO A 144 -2.51 13.20 9.37
N ASP A 145 -3.29 12.12 9.38
CA ASP A 145 -3.76 11.48 8.13
C ASP A 145 -4.95 12.28 7.60
N PRO A 146 -4.81 13.02 6.49
CA PRO A 146 -5.84 13.96 6.03
C PRO A 146 -7.12 13.27 5.55
N GLY A 147 -7.07 11.97 5.26
CA GLY A 147 -8.25 11.21 4.84
C GLY A 147 -8.83 10.33 5.95
N TYR A 148 -8.27 10.37 7.16
CA TYR A 148 -8.83 9.71 8.31
C TYR A 148 -9.79 10.66 9.04
N SER A 149 -11.04 10.24 9.21
CA SER A 149 -12.05 10.90 10.04
C SER A 149 -12.61 9.88 11.03
N ASP A 150 -12.75 10.27 12.31
CA ASP A 150 -13.39 9.46 13.35
C ASP A 150 -14.89 9.24 13.08
#